data_AF-A0A8T8HU13-F1
#
_entry.id   AF-A0A8T8HU13-F1
#
_cell.length_a   1.000
_cell.length_b   1.000
_cell.length_c   1.000
_cell.angle_alpha   90.00
_cell.angle_beta   90.00
_cell.angle_gamma   90.00
#
_symmetry.space_group_name_H-M   'P 1'
#
loop_
_entity.id
_entity.type
_entity.pdbx_description
1 polymer ?
#
loop_
_entity_poly.entity_id
_entity_poly.type
_entity_poly.pdbx_seq_one_letter_code
_entity_poly.pdbx_strand_id
1 'polypeptide(L)'
;ASTGGAHNSGVRGAYGRLAAWQSLAGLSCTPQGASFREVEARVGECTWHVFDADTQWFRRVAWDIGVAGVAPDRRRLAVLAATDTD
;
A
#
# COMPACT_ATOMS: atom_id res chain seq x y z
N ALA A 1 5.03 -3.57 -5.96
CA ALA A 1 4.75 -5.02 -5.80
C ALA A 1 4.71 -5.78 -7.13
N SER A 2 3.70 -5.57 -7.99
CA SER A 2 3.58 -6.32 -9.26
C SER A 2 4.50 -5.80 -10.37
N THR A 3 4.57 -4.49 -10.54
CA THR A 3 5.34 -3.81 -11.59
C THR A 3 6.78 -3.49 -11.20
N GLY A 4 7.12 -3.60 -9.92
CA GLY A 4 8.42 -3.22 -9.38
C GLY A 4 8.49 -1.76 -8.96
N GLY A 5 9.70 -1.32 -8.67
CA GLY A 5 10.11 0.09 -8.57
C GLY A 5 10.75 0.57 -9.87
N ALA A 6 11.47 1.68 -9.84
CA ALA A 6 12.04 2.31 -11.02
C ALA A 6 13.16 1.48 -11.66
N HIS A 7 13.93 0.73 -10.86
CA HIS A 7 15.08 -0.04 -11.32
C HIS A 7 14.91 -1.56 -11.16
N ASN A 8 13.73 -2.03 -10.73
CA ASN A 8 13.48 -3.46 -10.53
C ASN A 8 12.20 -3.95 -11.24
N SER A 9 12.16 -5.26 -11.47
CA SER A 9 11.14 -5.89 -12.32
C SER A 9 9.85 -6.29 -11.60
N GLY A 10 9.77 -6.06 -10.29
CA GLY A 10 8.67 -6.50 -9.44
C GLY A 10 8.51 -8.03 -9.38
N VAL A 11 7.50 -8.48 -8.64
CA VAL A 11 7.23 -9.92 -8.47
C VAL A 11 6.41 -10.48 -9.65
N ARG A 12 5.70 -9.61 -10.40
CA ARG A 12 4.91 -9.92 -11.60
C ARG A 12 3.82 -10.98 -11.41
N GLY A 13 2.98 -11.15 -12.43
CA GLY A 13 2.04 -12.27 -12.53
C GLY A 13 1.13 -12.46 -11.30
N ALA A 14 0.92 -13.71 -10.91
CA ALA A 14 0.03 -14.05 -9.79
C ALA A 14 0.60 -13.60 -8.43
N TYR A 15 1.89 -13.75 -8.21
CA TYR A 15 2.54 -13.39 -6.94
C TYR A 15 2.60 -11.87 -6.72
N GLY A 16 2.80 -11.09 -7.78
CA GLY A 16 2.70 -9.63 -7.72
C GLY A 16 1.31 -9.14 -7.32
N ARG A 17 0.26 -9.80 -7.84
CA ARG A 17 -1.13 -9.53 -7.42
C ARG A 17 -1.39 -9.95 -5.98
N LEU A 18 -0.87 -11.10 -5.54
CA LEU A 18 -0.96 -11.55 -4.14
C LEU A 18 -0.27 -10.57 -3.18
N ALA A 19 0.93 -10.09 -3.52
CA ALA A 19 1.65 -9.12 -2.69
C ALA A 19 0.91 -7.77 -2.61
N ALA A 20 0.37 -7.28 -3.73
CA ALA A 20 -0.46 -6.07 -3.75
C ALA A 20 -1.72 -6.25 -2.89
N TRP A 21 -2.36 -7.41 -3.00
CA TRP A 21 -3.50 -7.79 -2.20
C TRP A 21 -3.21 -7.80 -0.69
N GLN A 22 -2.13 -8.47 -0.27
CA GLN A 22 -1.73 -8.54 1.13
C GLN A 22 -1.40 -7.16 1.71
N SER A 23 -0.85 -6.27 0.87
CA SER A 23 -0.57 -4.89 1.26
C SER A 23 -1.86 -4.12 1.55
N LEU A 24 -2.88 -4.25 0.69
CA LEU A 24 -4.20 -3.65 0.90
C LEU A 24 -4.88 -4.19 2.16
N ALA A 25 -4.84 -5.50 2.40
CA ALA A 25 -5.41 -6.12 3.59
C ALA A 25 -4.78 -5.59 4.89
N GLY A 26 -3.46 -5.41 4.91
CA GLY A 26 -2.75 -4.81 6.04
C GLY A 26 -3.12 -3.34 6.24
N LEU A 27 -3.16 -2.56 5.15
CA LEU A 27 -3.46 -1.13 5.20
C LEU A 27 -4.92 -0.81 5.56
N SER A 28 -5.86 -1.71 5.26
CA SER A 28 -7.25 -1.59 5.70
C SER A 28 -7.50 -2.12 7.12
N CYS A 29 -6.43 -2.53 7.82
CA CYS A 29 -6.45 -3.14 9.15
C CYS A 29 -7.41 -4.35 9.22
N THR A 30 -7.46 -5.15 8.16
CA THR A 30 -8.33 -6.33 8.11
C THR A 30 -7.72 -7.47 8.92
N PRO A 31 -8.51 -8.26 9.68
CA PRO A 31 -8.00 -9.41 10.41
C PRO A 31 -7.26 -10.41 9.52
N GLN A 32 -6.24 -11.06 10.08
CA GLN A 32 -5.53 -12.13 9.38
C GLN A 32 -6.47 -13.30 9.09
N GLY A 33 -6.37 -13.87 7.90
CA GLY A 33 -7.24 -14.98 7.45
C GLY A 33 -8.58 -14.54 6.86
N ALA A 34 -8.87 -13.24 6.79
CA ALA A 34 -10.03 -12.73 6.07
C ALA A 34 -10.00 -13.14 4.59
N SER A 35 -11.18 -13.45 4.06
CA SER A 35 -11.38 -13.80 2.67
C SER A 35 -11.16 -12.61 1.74
N PHE A 36 -11.06 -12.92 0.44
CA PHE A 36 -10.94 -11.88 -0.60
C PHE A 36 -12.10 -10.87 -0.54
N ARG A 37 -13.34 -11.32 -0.41
CA ARG A 37 -14.48 -10.39 -0.39
C ARG A 37 -14.52 -9.50 0.86
N GLU A 38 -14.09 -10.03 2.00
CA GLU A 38 -14.09 -9.26 3.25
C GLU A 38 -13.05 -8.14 3.22
N VAL A 39 -11.85 -8.42 2.73
CA VAL A 39 -10.82 -7.39 2.57
C VAL A 39 -11.25 -6.38 1.48
N GLU A 40 -11.82 -6.82 0.36
CA GLU A 40 -12.30 -5.90 -0.69
C GLU A 40 -13.35 -4.93 -0.15
N ALA A 41 -14.36 -5.45 0.58
CA ALA A 41 -15.35 -4.61 1.25
C ALA A 41 -14.68 -3.62 2.22
N ARG A 42 -13.75 -4.10 3.05
CA ARG A 42 -13.07 -3.26 4.04
C ARG A 42 -12.21 -2.16 3.41
N VAL A 43 -11.50 -2.47 2.33
CA VAL A 43 -10.73 -1.50 1.55
C VAL A 43 -11.64 -0.42 0.99
N GLY A 44 -12.85 -0.78 0.55
CA GLY A 44 -13.85 0.17 0.06
C GLY A 44 -14.46 1.09 1.12
N GLU A 45 -14.49 0.65 2.39
CA GLU A 45 -14.95 1.49 3.51
C GLU A 45 -13.87 2.48 4.01
N CYS A 46 -12.59 2.17 3.76
CA CYS A 46 -11.48 3.02 4.17
C CYS A 46 -11.44 4.34 3.39
N THR A 47 -11.02 5.41 4.06
CA THR A 47 -10.63 6.65 3.39
C THR A 47 -9.16 6.60 3.06
N TRP A 48 -8.81 6.87 1.80
CA TRP A 48 -7.44 6.77 1.30
C TRP A 48 -6.87 8.15 0.97
N HIS A 49 -5.63 8.37 1.41
CA HIS A 49 -4.87 9.56 1.09
C HIS A 49 -3.55 9.15 0.46
N VAL A 50 -3.19 9.83 -0.62
CA VAL A 50 -1.83 9.79 -1.19
C VAL A 50 -1.12 11.04 -0.74
N PHE A 51 0.13 10.91 -0.33
CA PHE A 51 0.95 12.03 0.10
C PHE A 51 2.35 11.95 -0.49
N ASP A 52 2.98 13.11 -0.49
CA ASP A 52 4.39 13.32 -0.78
C ASP A 52 5.01 14.03 0.43
N ALA A 53 6.33 14.03 0.53
CA ALA A 53 7.05 14.66 1.63
C ALA A 53 8.28 15.40 1.13
N ASP A 54 8.38 16.69 1.40
CA ASP A 54 9.57 17.48 1.10
C ASP A 54 10.67 17.22 2.13
N THR A 55 11.26 16.03 2.05
CA THR A 55 12.30 15.55 2.96
C THR A 55 13.47 14.99 2.16
N GLN A 56 14.64 14.91 2.77
CA GLN A 56 15.82 14.32 2.11
C GLN A 56 15.67 12.83 1.82
N TRP A 57 14.70 12.15 2.44
CA TRP A 57 14.43 10.72 2.27
C TRP A 57 13.48 10.45 1.09
N PHE A 58 12.43 11.26 0.93
CA PHE A 58 11.56 11.25 -0.28
C PHE A 58 12.28 11.97 -1.41
N ARG A 59 13.20 11.26 -2.07
CA ARG A 59 14.10 11.86 -3.06
C ARG A 59 13.37 12.26 -4.34
N ARG A 60 12.16 11.75 -4.59
CA ARG A 60 11.34 11.99 -5.80
C ARG A 60 12.08 11.71 -7.11
N VAL A 61 13.15 10.93 -7.05
CA VAL A 61 14.05 10.69 -8.20
C VAL A 61 13.52 9.57 -9.10
N ALA A 62 12.84 8.57 -8.55
CA ALA A 62 12.45 7.38 -9.32
C ALA A 62 11.01 6.94 -9.06
N TRP A 63 10.65 6.50 -7.83
CA TRP A 63 9.26 6.31 -7.36
C TRP A 63 9.24 6.33 -5.83
N ASP A 64 8.61 7.36 -5.26
CA ASP A 64 8.23 7.36 -3.84
C ASP A 64 6.74 7.06 -3.70
N ILE A 65 6.38 6.28 -2.70
CA ILE A 65 4.99 5.88 -2.39
C ILE A 65 4.68 6.39 -1.00
N GLY A 66 3.75 7.34 -0.90
CA GLY A 66 3.12 7.75 0.35
C GLY A 66 1.62 7.46 0.28
N VAL A 67 1.16 6.47 1.03
CA VAL A 67 -0.27 6.10 1.12
C VAL A 67 -0.68 5.97 2.58
N ALA A 68 -1.82 6.55 2.93
CA ALA A 68 -2.43 6.44 4.24
C ALA A 68 -3.88 5.94 4.10
N GLY A 69 -4.21 4.86 4.81
CA GLY A 69 -5.56 4.31 4.91
C GLY A 69 -6.13 4.60 6.29
N VAL A 70 -7.26 5.31 6.34
CA VAL A 70 -8.00 5.59 7.57
C VAL A 70 -9.18 4.63 7.66
N ALA A 71 -9.29 3.93 8.78
CA ALA A 71 -10.41 3.03 9.03
C ALA A 71 -11.74 3.80 9.11
N PRO A 72 -12.88 3.16 8.82
CA PRO A 72 -14.19 3.83 8.80
C PRO A 72 -14.58 4.43 10.15
N ASP A 73 -14.13 3.80 11.23
CA ASP A 73 -14.30 4.26 12.61
C ASP A 73 -13.44 5.50 12.96
N ARG A 74 -12.53 5.91 12.07
CA ARG A 74 -11.54 6.98 12.24
C ARG A 74 -10.66 6.85 13.48
N ARG A 75 -10.53 5.64 14.02
CA ARG A 75 -9.69 5.33 15.20
C ARG A 75 -8.38 4.66 14.84
N ARG A 76 -8.26 4.17 13.60
CA ARG A 76 -7.07 3.49 13.10
C ARG A 76 -6.61 4.12 11.80
N LEU A 77 -5.29 4.28 11.70
CA LEU A 77 -4.59 4.75 10.53
C LEU A 77 -3.44 3.78 10.24
N ALA A 78 -3.33 3.35 8.99
CA ALA A 78 -2.16 2.63 8.51
C ALA A 78 -1.47 3.46 7.44
N VAL A 79 -0.13 3.52 7.48
CA VAL A 79 0.67 4.33 6.57
C VAL A 79 1.71 3.44 5.90
N LEU A 80 1.78 3.50 4.57
CA LEU A 80 2.87 2.99 3.76
C LEU A 80 3.66 4.18 3.23
N ALA A 81 4.93 4.27 3.63
CA ALA A 81 5.90 5.20 3.08
C ALA A 81 7.09 4.38 2.56
N ALA A 82 7.41 4.47 1.28
CA ALA A 82 8.53 3.75 0.67
C ALA A 82 9.21 4.62 -0.39
N THR A 83 10.53 4.54 -0.45
CA THR A 83 11.36 5.18 -1.48
C THR A 83 12.23 4.11 -2.11
N ASP A 84 12.29 4.10 -3.44
CA ASP A 84 13.17 3.22 -4.20
C ASP A 84 14.54 3.90 -4.35
N THR A 85 15.61 3.28 -3.83
CA THR A 85 16.94 3.91 -3.74
C THR A 85 18.04 3.13 -4.44
N ASP A 86 17.71 2.03 -5.13
CA ASP A 86 18.64 1.21 -5.90
C ASP A 86 18.94 1.78 -7.29
#